data_AF-A0A8B8INL4-F1
#
_entry.id   AF-A0A8B8INL4-F1
#
_cell.length_a   1.000
_cell.length_b   1.000
_cell.length_c   1.000
_cell.angle_alpha   90.00
_cell.angle_beta   90.00
_cell.angle_gamma   90.00
#
_symmetry.space_group_name_H-M   'P 1'
#
loop_
_entity.id
_entity.type
_entity.pdbx_description
1 polymer ?
#
loop_
_entity_poly.entity_id
_entity_poly.type
_entity_poly.pdbx_seq_one_letter_code
_entity_poly.pdbx_strand_id
1 'polypeptide(L)'
;MDKYYKNFILCGEANFYCILCQEGFEIKTHVEKHLRWEKHRKNIKNQEYAHKFKKDRIYKIADKYFYCEICNLVFQNAAEHIKGNNHLEFKISDKNKERTLNVHCDEDGSIRIQDRVITKQQWHGIVDGMCFICDEPVERILTHIKSFSHMMRLIQCGTMVMDSQLYRQVRENNFYCFTCFKVLDNKSLETHWVDNHNSNKNEINKNKISQENIKNKSNANVDTNNNIDSVAVKIFKKIEKKYFSFEIENKATCLKCQEIVDATYIALSEHKKFHQSLDDIVEADLVWLRRDKGKARAELAKYGRDNFIRLNEGGSKGYCSLCNKWLSAHINIAKQHVEGACHRGHLELKGLVKDQKHDKPTIKSVPYKSFLDTMFGPFEIDGLSFVVINNGICIDTLSYMLICVIDNFKSTTKCFGCDSIIDVHNLKKHAKTNEHKEILSGCKVLPIIIKDDDDEFVRQIHPGLYHCGYCNKTFPFWENLMKHLKSHPHTVQRQKSKLISCICAKLYLDPLCSLTDIKEYNLLRDFFG
;
A
#
# COMPACT_ATOMS: atom_id res chain seq x y z
N MET A 1 -11.37 -28.94 5.26
CA MET A 1 -11.92 -28.00 4.25
C MET A 1 -13.44 -27.80 4.33
N ASP A 2 -14.21 -28.76 4.87
CA ASP A 2 -15.69 -28.80 4.83
C ASP A 2 -16.42 -27.53 5.25
N LYS A 3 -15.86 -26.80 6.23
CA LYS A 3 -16.40 -25.51 6.65
C LYS A 3 -16.48 -24.52 5.48
N TYR A 4 -15.46 -24.45 4.63
CA TYR A 4 -15.42 -23.52 3.51
C TYR A 4 -16.46 -23.89 2.44
N TYR A 5 -16.61 -25.18 2.18
CA TYR A 5 -17.50 -25.66 1.12
C TYR A 5 -18.96 -25.39 1.47
N LYS A 6 -19.35 -25.64 2.74
CA LYS A 6 -20.67 -25.28 3.29
C LYS A 6 -20.98 -23.78 3.24
N ASN A 7 -19.96 -22.94 3.11
CA ASN A 7 -20.10 -21.49 3.01
C ASN A 7 -19.78 -20.95 1.61
N PHE A 8 -19.88 -21.80 0.57
CA PHE A 8 -19.73 -21.42 -0.84
C PHE A 8 -18.39 -20.75 -1.15
N ILE A 9 -17.34 -21.18 -0.44
CA ILE A 9 -15.97 -20.78 -0.72
C ILE A 9 -15.35 -21.86 -1.61
N LEU A 10 -15.00 -21.48 -2.84
CA LEU A 10 -14.09 -22.25 -3.69
C LEU A 10 -12.70 -22.19 -3.10
N CYS A 11 -12.08 -23.35 -2.92
CA CYS A 11 -10.76 -23.52 -2.37
C CYS A 11 -9.82 -24.02 -3.47
N GLY A 12 -9.02 -23.11 -4.01
CA GLY A 12 -7.90 -23.47 -4.86
C GLY A 12 -6.65 -23.78 -4.04
N GLU A 13 -5.55 -23.98 -4.75
CA GLU A 13 -4.24 -24.28 -4.15
C GLU A 13 -3.63 -23.04 -3.49
N ALA A 14 -3.75 -21.85 -4.11
CA ALA A 14 -3.25 -20.58 -3.57
C ALA A 14 -4.33 -19.55 -3.25
N ASN A 15 -5.57 -19.75 -3.71
CA ASN A 15 -6.62 -18.75 -3.63
C ASN A 15 -7.93 -19.34 -3.12
N PHE A 16 -8.74 -18.48 -2.53
CA PHE A 16 -10.10 -18.74 -2.13
C PHE A 16 -11.04 -17.78 -2.83
N TYR A 17 -12.26 -18.21 -3.11
CA TYR A 17 -13.24 -17.34 -3.75
C TYR A 17 -14.64 -17.60 -3.22
N CYS A 18 -15.30 -16.57 -2.69
CA CYS A 18 -16.69 -16.67 -2.27
C CYS A 18 -17.61 -16.49 -3.48
N ILE A 19 -18.30 -17.56 -3.87
CA ILE A 19 -19.23 -17.57 -5.00
C ILE A 19 -20.38 -16.58 -4.77
N LEU A 20 -20.93 -16.54 -3.55
CA LEU A 20 -22.11 -15.73 -3.24
C LEU A 20 -21.84 -14.23 -3.15
N CYS A 21 -20.62 -13.85 -2.75
CA CYS A 21 -20.23 -12.44 -2.62
C CYS A 21 -19.37 -11.96 -3.78
N GLN A 22 -18.93 -12.87 -4.66
CA GLN A 22 -18.03 -12.63 -5.78
C GLN A 22 -16.73 -11.97 -5.35
N GLU A 23 -16.14 -12.46 -4.26
CA GLU A 23 -14.95 -11.88 -3.61
C GLU A 23 -13.83 -12.93 -3.51
N GLY A 24 -12.62 -12.56 -3.92
CA GLY A 24 -11.43 -13.41 -3.85
C GLY A 24 -10.58 -13.12 -2.62
N PHE A 25 -9.93 -14.14 -2.09
CA PHE A 25 -9.01 -14.05 -0.95
C PHE A 25 -7.74 -14.85 -1.24
N GLU A 26 -6.60 -14.29 -0.88
CA GLU A 26 -5.30 -14.97 -0.98
C GLU A 26 -4.97 -15.71 0.31
N ILE A 27 -5.47 -15.20 1.45
CA ILE A 27 -5.12 -15.72 2.78
C ILE A 27 -6.37 -16.26 3.48
N LYS A 28 -6.22 -17.44 4.08
CA LYS A 28 -7.28 -18.12 4.86
C LYS A 28 -7.85 -17.27 5.99
N THR A 29 -7.04 -16.44 6.64
CA THR A 29 -7.49 -15.51 7.70
C THR A 29 -8.51 -14.49 7.19
N HIS A 30 -8.38 -14.05 5.93
CA HIS A 30 -9.33 -13.13 5.29
C HIS A 30 -10.65 -13.82 4.99
N VAL A 31 -10.62 -15.06 4.51
CA VAL A 31 -11.81 -15.90 4.35
C VAL A 31 -12.54 -16.02 5.70
N GLU A 32 -11.82 -16.28 6.79
CA GLU A 32 -12.40 -16.39 8.13
C GLU A 32 -13.03 -15.07 8.63
N LYS A 33 -12.46 -13.92 8.27
CA LYS A 33 -13.09 -12.61 8.51
C LYS A 33 -14.36 -12.47 7.67
N HIS A 34 -14.32 -12.83 6.39
CA HIS A 34 -15.45 -12.78 5.46
C HIS A 34 -16.63 -13.67 5.91
N LEU A 35 -16.39 -14.90 6.34
CA LEU A 35 -17.45 -15.82 6.82
C LEU A 35 -18.23 -15.28 8.04
N ARG A 36 -17.64 -14.33 8.78
CA ARG A 36 -18.30 -13.66 9.92
C ARG A 36 -19.11 -12.43 9.50
N TRP A 37 -18.94 -11.96 8.26
CA TRP A 37 -19.64 -10.80 7.75
C TRP A 37 -21.13 -11.07 7.63
N GLU A 38 -21.95 -10.16 8.18
CA GLU A 38 -23.41 -10.32 8.21
C GLU A 38 -24.02 -10.40 6.80
N LYS A 39 -23.47 -9.64 5.83
CA LYS A 39 -23.91 -9.69 4.43
C LYS A 39 -23.75 -11.10 3.85
N HIS A 40 -22.57 -11.70 4.03
CA HIS A 40 -22.30 -13.07 3.58
C HIS A 40 -23.28 -14.08 4.22
N ARG A 41 -23.51 -13.98 5.53
CA ARG A 41 -24.46 -14.87 6.24
C ARG A 41 -25.90 -14.74 5.73
N LYS A 42 -26.33 -13.52 5.37
CA LYS A 42 -27.64 -13.29 4.73
C LYS A 42 -27.70 -13.97 3.37
N ASN A 43 -26.64 -13.85 2.55
CA ASN A 43 -26.58 -14.51 1.26
C ASN A 43 -26.68 -16.04 1.37
N ILE A 44 -26.01 -16.65 2.36
CA ILE A 44 -26.11 -18.10 2.63
C ILE A 44 -27.55 -18.53 2.94
N LYS A 45 -28.25 -17.79 3.81
CA LYS A 45 -29.63 -18.14 4.21
C LYS A 45 -30.61 -18.15 3.04
N ASN A 46 -30.31 -17.41 1.98
CA ASN A 46 -31.14 -17.33 0.78
C ASN A 46 -30.79 -18.42 -0.25
N GLN A 47 -29.82 -19.29 0.02
CA GLN A 47 -29.45 -20.37 -0.89
C GLN A 47 -30.28 -21.62 -0.60
N GLU A 48 -30.82 -22.21 -1.65
CA GLU A 48 -31.57 -23.47 -1.59
C GLU A 48 -30.94 -24.50 -2.54
N TYR A 49 -31.00 -25.77 -2.14
CA TYR A 49 -30.59 -26.86 -3.01
C TYR A 49 -31.48 -26.93 -4.25
N ALA A 50 -30.88 -27.24 -5.40
CA ALA A 50 -31.68 -27.57 -6.58
C ALA A 50 -32.50 -28.83 -6.28
N HIS A 51 -33.83 -28.71 -6.30
CA HIS A 51 -34.76 -29.75 -5.81
C HIS A 51 -34.44 -31.16 -6.34
N LYS A 52 -34.08 -31.27 -7.63
CA LYS A 52 -33.72 -32.55 -8.29
C LYS A 52 -32.40 -33.17 -7.80
N PHE A 53 -31.51 -32.38 -7.21
CA PHE A 53 -30.13 -32.77 -6.88
C PHE A 53 -29.79 -32.59 -5.40
N LYS A 54 -30.80 -32.50 -4.52
CA LYS A 54 -30.62 -32.29 -3.08
C LYS A 54 -29.76 -33.39 -2.42
N LYS A 55 -29.89 -34.65 -2.88
CA LYS A 55 -29.10 -35.80 -2.37
C LYS A 55 -27.62 -35.71 -2.72
N ASP A 56 -27.25 -34.88 -3.70
CA ASP A 56 -25.89 -34.65 -4.15
C ASP A 56 -25.32 -33.33 -3.62
N ARG A 57 -26.07 -32.63 -2.75
CA ARG A 57 -25.71 -31.33 -2.17
C ARG A 57 -25.34 -30.28 -3.23
N ILE A 58 -26.15 -30.21 -4.30
CA ILE A 58 -25.96 -29.28 -5.41
C ILE A 58 -26.92 -28.08 -5.29
N TYR A 59 -26.36 -26.89 -5.39
CA TYR A 59 -27.06 -25.60 -5.38
C TYR A 59 -27.11 -25.00 -6.78
N LYS A 60 -28.19 -24.28 -7.09
CA LYS A 60 -28.24 -23.41 -8.28
C LYS A 60 -27.83 -22.00 -7.85
N ILE A 61 -26.68 -21.54 -8.33
CA ILE A 61 -26.08 -20.26 -7.89
C ILE A 61 -26.30 -19.12 -8.89
N ALA A 62 -26.58 -19.46 -10.15
CA ALA A 62 -26.94 -18.53 -11.22
C ALA A 62 -27.77 -19.28 -12.27
N ASP A 63 -28.29 -18.58 -13.29
CA ASP A 63 -29.16 -19.19 -14.30
C ASP A 63 -28.53 -20.40 -15.00
N LYS A 64 -27.21 -20.36 -15.21
CA LYS A 64 -26.45 -21.37 -15.96
C LYS A 64 -25.48 -22.19 -15.11
N TYR A 65 -25.35 -21.90 -13.82
CA TYR A 65 -24.31 -22.51 -12.99
C TYR A 65 -24.87 -23.21 -11.76
N PHE A 66 -24.25 -24.34 -11.47
CA PHE A 66 -24.49 -25.15 -10.29
C PHE A 66 -23.22 -25.23 -9.47
N TYR A 67 -23.37 -25.32 -8.15
CA TYR A 67 -22.28 -25.53 -7.20
C TYR A 67 -22.49 -26.85 -6.47
N CYS A 68 -21.49 -27.73 -6.50
CA CYS A 68 -21.47 -28.96 -5.71
C CYS A 68 -20.67 -28.75 -4.43
N GLU A 69 -21.35 -28.84 -3.27
CA GLU A 69 -20.73 -28.71 -1.95
C GLU A 69 -19.72 -29.83 -1.69
N ILE A 70 -19.98 -31.04 -2.20
CA ILE A 70 -19.13 -32.22 -2.00
C ILE A 70 -17.81 -32.03 -2.76
N CYS A 71 -17.88 -31.68 -4.04
CA CYS A 71 -16.70 -31.59 -4.89
C CYS A 71 -15.99 -30.23 -4.80
N ASN A 72 -16.62 -29.20 -4.23
CA ASN A 72 -16.17 -27.81 -4.29
C ASN A 72 -15.94 -27.30 -5.73
N LEU A 73 -16.86 -27.63 -6.63
CA LEU A 73 -16.79 -27.29 -8.05
C LEU A 73 -18.02 -26.51 -8.50
N VAL A 74 -17.81 -25.57 -9.42
CA VAL A 74 -18.88 -24.95 -10.20
C VAL A 74 -18.88 -25.52 -11.61
N PHE A 75 -20.07 -25.81 -12.13
CA PHE A 75 -20.26 -26.41 -13.46
C PHE A 75 -21.61 -26.02 -14.05
N GLN A 76 -21.83 -26.32 -15.33
CA GLN A 76 -23.06 -25.99 -16.05
C GLN A 76 -24.06 -27.16 -16.11
N ASN A 77 -23.58 -28.40 -16.12
CA ASN A 77 -24.42 -29.59 -16.26
C ASN A 77 -24.36 -30.50 -15.02
N ALA A 78 -25.38 -30.39 -14.15
CA ALA A 78 -25.45 -31.20 -12.93
C ALA A 78 -25.61 -32.70 -13.19
N ALA A 79 -26.34 -33.08 -14.24
CA ALA A 79 -26.58 -34.50 -14.53
C ALA A 79 -25.31 -35.22 -14.97
N GLU A 80 -24.46 -34.53 -15.73
CA GLU A 80 -23.15 -35.03 -16.16
C GLU A 80 -22.16 -35.10 -14.99
N HIS A 81 -22.09 -34.04 -14.17
CA HIS A 81 -21.22 -34.01 -13.00
C HIS A 81 -21.49 -35.16 -12.02
N ILE A 82 -22.76 -35.43 -11.70
CA ILE A 82 -23.14 -36.49 -10.73
C ILE A 82 -22.74 -37.89 -11.22
N LYS A 83 -22.72 -38.11 -12.55
CA LYS A 83 -22.31 -39.38 -13.15
C LYS A 83 -20.78 -39.55 -13.20
N GLY A 84 -20.02 -38.48 -13.00
CA GLY A 84 -18.56 -38.53 -13.03
C GLY A 84 -17.98 -39.32 -11.85
N ASN A 85 -16.97 -40.14 -12.13
CA ASN A 85 -16.29 -41.00 -11.14
C ASN A 85 -15.81 -40.20 -9.91
N ASN A 86 -15.27 -39.00 -10.13
CA ASN A 86 -14.80 -38.13 -9.04
C ASN A 86 -15.90 -37.77 -8.03
N HIS A 87 -17.11 -37.43 -8.51
CA HIS A 87 -18.22 -37.10 -7.60
C HIS A 87 -18.66 -38.33 -6.81
N LEU A 88 -18.76 -39.49 -7.46
CA LEU A 88 -19.11 -40.74 -6.80
C LEU A 88 -18.08 -41.12 -5.73
N GLU A 89 -16.79 -41.01 -6.03
CA GLU A 89 -15.70 -41.24 -5.08
C GLU A 89 -15.79 -40.30 -3.87
N PHE A 90 -15.90 -38.99 -4.08
CA PHE A 90 -15.98 -38.01 -2.99
C PHE A 90 -17.26 -38.16 -2.16
N LYS A 91 -18.35 -38.58 -2.78
CA LYS A 91 -19.62 -38.84 -2.10
C LYS A 91 -19.54 -40.06 -1.18
N ILE A 92 -18.78 -41.10 -1.56
CA ILE A 92 -18.61 -42.33 -0.77
C ILE A 92 -17.59 -42.12 0.34
N SER A 93 -16.47 -41.45 0.05
CA SER A 93 -15.34 -41.37 0.98
C SER A 93 -15.60 -40.46 2.19
N ASP A 94 -16.59 -39.55 2.11
CA ASP A 94 -16.84 -38.42 3.02
C ASP A 94 -15.56 -37.64 3.39
N LYS A 95 -14.51 -37.82 2.59
CA LYS A 95 -13.18 -37.25 2.77
C LYS A 95 -12.82 -36.54 1.49
N ASN A 96 -12.79 -35.23 1.60
CA ASN A 96 -12.18 -34.37 0.61
C ASN A 96 -10.69 -34.71 0.54
N LYS A 97 -10.23 -35.24 -0.60
CA LYS A 97 -8.80 -35.38 -0.86
C LYS A 97 -8.22 -33.96 -0.86
N GLU A 98 -7.46 -33.60 0.17
CA GLU A 98 -6.67 -32.38 0.11
C GLU A 98 -5.74 -32.49 -1.09
N ARG A 99 -5.76 -31.49 -1.98
CA ARG A 99 -4.77 -31.39 -3.06
C ARG A 99 -3.45 -31.08 -2.38
N THR A 100 -2.61 -32.09 -2.17
CA THR A 100 -1.36 -32.00 -1.39
C THR A 100 -0.20 -31.37 -2.17
N LEU A 101 -0.47 -30.48 -3.13
CA LEU A 101 0.60 -29.75 -3.78
C LEU A 101 1.08 -28.65 -2.83
N ASN A 102 2.39 -28.56 -2.63
CA ASN A 102 3.06 -27.52 -1.85
C ASN A 102 3.01 -26.19 -2.61
N VAL A 103 1.81 -25.64 -2.77
CA VAL A 103 1.56 -24.29 -3.26
C VAL A 103 1.32 -23.39 -2.06
N HIS A 104 2.13 -22.35 -1.92
CA HIS A 104 2.03 -21.37 -0.84
C HIS A 104 1.86 -19.98 -1.44
N CYS A 105 0.99 -19.16 -0.85
CA CYS A 105 0.94 -17.74 -1.15
C CYS A 105 1.60 -16.99 0.02
N ASP A 106 2.68 -16.28 -0.28
CA ASP A 106 3.46 -15.53 0.70
C ASP A 106 2.75 -14.23 1.11
N GLU A 107 3.20 -13.61 2.20
CA GLU A 107 2.61 -12.37 2.72
C GLU A 107 2.72 -11.19 1.74
N ASP A 108 3.69 -11.23 0.82
CA ASP A 108 3.86 -10.24 -0.26
C ASP A 108 2.97 -10.51 -1.49
N GLY A 109 2.16 -11.58 -1.45
CA GLY A 109 1.29 -12.01 -2.54
C GLY A 109 1.99 -12.80 -3.65
N SER A 110 3.28 -13.12 -3.50
CA SER A 110 3.97 -14.04 -4.39
C SER A 110 3.49 -15.49 -4.16
N ILE A 111 3.58 -16.33 -5.20
CA ILE A 111 3.10 -17.71 -5.13
C ILE A 111 4.29 -18.64 -5.29
N ARG A 112 4.58 -19.43 -4.26
CA ARG A 112 5.61 -20.47 -4.30
C ARG A 112 5.01 -21.82 -4.64
N ILE A 113 5.59 -22.49 -5.62
CA ILE A 113 5.31 -23.89 -5.94
C ILE A 113 6.63 -24.63 -5.79
N GLN A 114 6.72 -25.50 -4.77
CA GLN A 114 8.02 -26.02 -4.31
C GLN A 114 8.97 -24.85 -3.98
N ASP A 115 10.18 -24.83 -4.57
CA ASP A 115 11.18 -23.77 -4.34
C ASP A 115 11.13 -22.64 -5.38
N ARG A 116 10.14 -22.63 -6.28
CA ARG A 116 10.03 -21.62 -7.35
C ARG A 116 8.99 -20.56 -6.99
N VAL A 117 9.40 -19.30 -7.10
CA VAL A 117 8.51 -18.14 -6.98
C VAL A 117 7.89 -17.87 -8.35
N ILE A 118 6.56 -17.88 -8.40
CA ILE A 118 5.73 -17.61 -9.58
C ILE A 118 5.08 -16.24 -9.38
N THR A 119 5.14 -15.39 -10.40
CA THR A 119 4.50 -14.08 -10.33
C THR A 119 2.98 -14.23 -10.37
N LYS A 120 2.26 -13.25 -9.83
CA LYS A 120 0.79 -13.24 -9.85
C LYS A 120 0.24 -13.34 -11.27
N GLN A 121 0.84 -12.66 -12.24
CA GLN A 121 0.39 -12.72 -13.63
C GLN A 121 0.56 -14.12 -14.23
N GLN A 122 1.69 -14.77 -13.98
CA GLN A 122 1.95 -16.16 -14.40
C GLN A 122 0.98 -17.14 -13.74
N TRP A 123 0.70 -16.95 -12.44
CA TRP A 123 -0.26 -17.77 -11.72
C TRP A 123 -1.67 -17.72 -12.34
N HIS A 124 -2.08 -16.51 -12.76
CA HIS A 124 -3.34 -16.25 -13.45
C HIS A 124 -3.30 -16.62 -14.95
N GLY A 125 -2.18 -17.13 -15.46
CA GLY A 125 -2.03 -17.59 -16.85
C GLY A 125 -2.21 -16.48 -17.88
N ILE A 126 -1.78 -15.26 -17.57
CA ILE A 126 -1.88 -14.10 -18.47
C ILE A 126 -0.53 -13.83 -19.12
N VAL A 127 -0.46 -13.84 -20.44
CA VAL A 127 0.77 -13.60 -21.22
C VAL A 127 0.39 -12.76 -22.43
N ASP A 128 1.14 -11.69 -22.69
CA ASP A 128 0.95 -10.82 -23.87
C ASP A 128 -0.52 -10.38 -24.10
N GLY A 129 -1.21 -10.04 -23.00
CA GLY A 129 -2.60 -9.60 -23.04
C GLY A 129 -3.63 -10.71 -23.31
N MET A 130 -3.24 -11.99 -23.32
CA MET A 130 -4.15 -13.13 -23.42
C MET A 130 -4.22 -13.88 -22.09
N CYS A 131 -5.42 -14.23 -21.63
CA CYS A 131 -5.58 -15.16 -20.51
C CYS A 131 -5.78 -16.57 -21.04
N PHE A 132 -4.82 -17.45 -20.84
CA PHE A 132 -4.93 -18.85 -21.28
C PHE A 132 -5.98 -19.63 -20.47
N ILE A 133 -6.21 -19.26 -19.20
CA ILE A 133 -7.25 -19.89 -18.35
C ILE A 133 -8.65 -19.62 -18.90
N CYS A 134 -8.87 -18.39 -19.38
CA CYS A 134 -10.15 -17.98 -19.93
C CYS A 134 -10.26 -18.22 -21.45
N ASP A 135 -9.13 -18.37 -22.13
CA ASP A 135 -9.00 -18.40 -23.59
C ASP A 135 -9.61 -17.15 -24.25
N GLU A 136 -9.29 -15.99 -23.70
CA GLU A 136 -9.80 -14.69 -24.18
C GLU A 136 -8.75 -13.59 -24.03
N PRO A 137 -8.78 -12.56 -24.90
CA PRO A 137 -7.98 -11.36 -24.72
C PRO A 137 -8.40 -10.60 -23.46
N VAL A 138 -7.42 -9.96 -22.82
CA VAL A 138 -7.57 -9.25 -21.55
C VAL A 138 -7.19 -7.79 -21.78
N GLU A 139 -8.21 -6.93 -21.88
CA GLU A 139 -8.00 -5.48 -21.95
C GLU A 139 -7.55 -4.91 -20.61
N ARG A 140 -8.14 -5.38 -19.50
CA ARG A 140 -7.88 -4.88 -18.14
C ARG A 140 -7.65 -6.02 -17.17
N ILE A 141 -6.38 -6.37 -16.96
CA ILE A 141 -5.94 -7.49 -16.11
C ILE A 141 -6.63 -7.49 -14.75
N LEU A 142 -6.65 -6.35 -14.04
CA LEU A 142 -7.22 -6.26 -12.68
C LEU A 142 -8.72 -6.52 -12.62
N THR A 143 -9.46 -6.18 -13.68
CA THR A 143 -10.91 -6.47 -13.76
C THR A 143 -11.13 -7.94 -14.11
N HIS A 144 -10.35 -8.45 -15.07
CA HIS A 144 -10.43 -9.84 -15.52
C HIS A 144 -10.11 -10.83 -14.39
N ILE A 145 -9.01 -10.63 -13.65
CA ILE A 145 -8.61 -11.54 -12.57
C ILE A 145 -9.57 -11.54 -11.38
N LYS A 146 -10.42 -10.51 -11.24
CA LYS A 146 -11.48 -10.45 -10.22
C LYS A 146 -12.81 -11.02 -10.71
N SER A 147 -12.93 -11.29 -12.02
CA SER A 147 -14.17 -11.78 -12.60
C SER A 147 -14.53 -13.17 -12.06
N PHE A 148 -15.83 -13.42 -11.96
CA PHE A 148 -16.37 -14.69 -11.51
C PHE A 148 -15.89 -15.86 -12.38
N SER A 149 -15.94 -15.70 -13.71
CA SER A 149 -15.53 -16.71 -14.67
C SER A 149 -14.04 -17.07 -14.53
N HIS A 150 -13.17 -16.06 -14.42
CA HIS A 150 -11.74 -16.27 -14.26
C HIS A 150 -11.40 -17.00 -12.96
N MET A 151 -11.85 -16.48 -11.83
CA MET A 151 -11.52 -17.06 -10.51
C MET A 151 -12.04 -18.49 -10.36
N MET A 152 -13.24 -18.76 -10.89
CA MET A 152 -13.81 -20.10 -10.95
C MET A 152 -12.90 -21.06 -11.73
N ARG A 153 -12.49 -20.68 -12.96
CA ARG A 153 -11.62 -21.52 -13.79
C ARG A 153 -10.24 -21.67 -13.15
N LEU A 154 -9.63 -20.58 -12.66
CA LEU A 154 -8.33 -20.60 -12.00
C LEU A 154 -8.28 -21.58 -10.83
N ILE A 155 -9.28 -21.57 -9.96
CA ILE A 155 -9.35 -22.48 -8.80
C ILE A 155 -9.57 -23.94 -9.23
N GLN A 156 -10.39 -24.14 -10.26
CA GLN A 156 -10.73 -25.49 -10.73
C GLN A 156 -9.62 -26.13 -11.58
N CYS A 157 -8.77 -25.33 -12.23
CA CYS A 157 -7.55 -25.77 -12.92
C CYS A 157 -6.48 -26.21 -11.91
N GLY A 158 -6.17 -27.51 -11.88
CA GLY A 158 -5.10 -28.05 -11.02
C GLY A 158 -3.70 -27.68 -11.52
N THR A 159 -2.76 -27.54 -10.58
CA THR A 159 -1.33 -27.56 -10.94
C THR A 159 -0.82 -29.00 -10.99
N MET A 160 0.23 -29.21 -11.77
CA MET A 160 0.88 -30.50 -11.96
C MET A 160 2.38 -30.31 -11.90
N VAL A 161 3.07 -31.22 -11.20
CA VAL A 161 4.53 -31.26 -11.13
C VAL A 161 5.01 -32.59 -11.68
N MET A 162 5.87 -32.54 -12.70
CA MET A 162 6.51 -33.71 -13.31
C MET A 162 8.02 -33.50 -13.27
N ASP A 163 8.79 -34.27 -12.50
CA ASP A 163 10.26 -34.19 -12.46
C ASP A 163 10.83 -32.75 -12.31
N SER A 164 10.24 -31.94 -11.42
CA SER A 164 10.56 -30.50 -11.21
C SER A 164 10.08 -29.53 -12.30
N GLN A 165 9.31 -30.01 -13.26
CA GLN A 165 8.64 -29.22 -14.28
C GLN A 165 7.27 -28.80 -13.75
N LEU A 166 6.93 -27.52 -13.88
CA LEU A 166 5.71 -26.96 -13.33
C LEU A 166 4.72 -26.64 -14.45
N TYR A 167 3.54 -27.26 -14.38
CA TYR A 167 2.45 -27.04 -15.32
C TYR A 167 1.14 -26.71 -14.59
N ARG A 168 0.23 -26.04 -15.30
CA ARG A 168 -1.19 -25.94 -14.93
C ARG A 168 -2.04 -26.60 -16.00
N GLN A 169 -2.93 -27.51 -15.62
CA GLN A 169 -3.91 -28.07 -16.54
C GLN A 169 -5.02 -27.04 -16.78
N VAL A 170 -5.06 -26.48 -17.99
CA VAL A 170 -6.00 -25.42 -18.35
C VAL A 170 -7.26 -26.00 -18.99
N ARG A 171 -7.10 -27.08 -19.77
CA ARG A 171 -8.18 -27.91 -20.33
C ARG A 171 -7.79 -29.38 -20.19
N GLU A 172 -8.73 -30.28 -20.48
CA GLU A 172 -8.53 -31.73 -20.35
C GLU A 172 -7.20 -32.20 -20.98
N ASN A 173 -6.83 -31.65 -22.14
CA ASN A 173 -5.61 -32.02 -22.87
C ASN A 173 -4.57 -30.89 -23.02
N ASN A 174 -4.75 -29.75 -22.34
CA ASN A 174 -3.88 -28.59 -22.52
C ASN A 174 -3.21 -28.15 -21.21
N PHE A 175 -1.91 -27.91 -21.26
CA PHE A 175 -1.05 -27.61 -20.12
C PHE A 175 -0.29 -26.32 -20.32
N TYR A 176 -0.40 -25.39 -19.38
CA TYR A 176 0.36 -24.14 -19.35
C TYR A 176 1.68 -24.37 -18.59
N CYS A 177 2.82 -24.14 -19.25
CA CYS A 177 4.14 -24.24 -18.63
C CYS A 177 4.49 -22.96 -17.88
N PHE A 178 4.76 -23.06 -16.57
CA PHE A 178 5.14 -21.89 -15.76
C PHE A 178 6.54 -21.34 -16.07
N THR A 179 7.36 -22.05 -16.86
CA THR A 179 8.74 -21.61 -17.18
C THR A 179 8.80 -20.78 -18.46
N CYS A 180 8.14 -21.20 -19.55
CA CYS A 180 8.17 -20.48 -20.84
C CYS A 180 6.82 -19.88 -21.24
N PHE A 181 5.78 -20.07 -20.42
CA PHE A 181 4.44 -19.51 -20.61
C PHE A 181 3.70 -19.98 -21.87
N LYS A 182 4.14 -21.12 -22.46
CA LYS A 182 3.46 -21.77 -23.59
C LYS A 182 2.38 -22.74 -23.11
N VAL A 183 1.30 -22.85 -23.88
CA VAL A 183 0.29 -23.89 -23.74
C VAL A 183 0.67 -25.08 -24.64
N LEU A 184 0.68 -26.27 -24.07
CA LEU A 184 1.09 -27.52 -24.69
C LEU A 184 -0.10 -28.46 -24.75
N ASP A 185 -0.20 -29.26 -25.80
CA ASP A 185 -1.08 -30.41 -25.78
C ASP A 185 -0.44 -31.58 -25.01
N ASN A 186 -1.24 -32.59 -24.68
CA ASN A 186 -0.79 -33.76 -23.93
C ASN A 186 0.36 -34.52 -24.63
N LYS A 187 0.43 -34.50 -25.97
CA LYS A 187 1.46 -35.21 -26.74
C LYS A 187 2.81 -34.49 -26.67
N SER A 188 2.77 -33.16 -26.66
CA SER A 188 3.95 -32.31 -26.62
C SER A 188 4.51 -32.15 -25.21
N LEU A 189 3.74 -32.49 -24.17
CA LEU A 189 4.14 -32.31 -22.77
C LEU A 189 5.44 -33.07 -22.43
N GLU A 190 5.59 -34.30 -22.93
CA GLU A 190 6.76 -35.15 -22.65
C GLU A 190 8.04 -34.64 -23.29
N THR A 191 7.98 -34.15 -24.54
CA THR A 191 9.17 -33.67 -25.27
C THR A 191 9.49 -32.20 -25.02
N HIS A 192 8.48 -31.40 -24.65
CA HIS A 192 8.58 -29.94 -24.50
C HIS A 192 9.79 -29.52 -23.67
N TRP A 193 10.01 -30.19 -22.53
CA TRP A 193 11.08 -29.83 -21.61
C TRP A 193 12.46 -30.02 -22.23
N VAL A 194 12.67 -31.15 -22.90
CA VAL A 194 13.92 -31.48 -23.58
C VAL A 194 14.19 -30.50 -24.71
N ASP A 195 13.16 -30.20 -25.50
CA ASP A 195 13.29 -29.38 -26.71
C ASP A 195 13.50 -27.89 -26.41
N ASN A 196 12.92 -27.36 -25.33
CA ASN A 196 12.85 -25.92 -25.09
C ASN A 196 13.64 -25.41 -23.87
N HIS A 197 14.00 -26.26 -22.90
CA HIS A 197 14.59 -25.82 -21.63
C HIS A 197 15.99 -26.39 -21.34
N ASN A 198 16.40 -27.48 -22.00
CA ASN A 198 17.71 -28.11 -21.75
C ASN A 198 18.91 -27.35 -22.34
N SER A 199 18.69 -26.44 -23.29
CA SER A 199 19.75 -25.64 -23.92
C SER A 199 20.42 -24.63 -22.96
N ASN A 200 19.79 -24.26 -21.84
CA ASN A 200 20.30 -23.25 -20.91
C ASN A 200 21.26 -23.76 -19.81
N LYS A 201 21.50 -25.07 -19.68
CA LYS A 201 22.45 -25.59 -18.68
C LYS A 201 23.92 -25.28 -19.03
N ASN A 202 24.24 -24.99 -20.29
CA ASN A 202 25.62 -24.71 -20.72
C ASN A 202 26.05 -23.24 -20.54
N GLU A 203 25.12 -22.28 -20.42
CA GLU A 203 25.47 -20.86 -20.24
C GLU A 203 25.68 -20.46 -18.77
N ILE A 204 24.98 -21.11 -17.83
CA ILE A 204 25.12 -20.82 -16.39
C ILE A 204 26.53 -21.19 -15.86
N ASN A 205 27.22 -22.13 -16.51
CA ASN A 205 28.61 -22.47 -16.17
C ASN A 205 29.67 -21.54 -16.79
N LYS A 206 29.35 -20.75 -17.83
CA LYS A 206 30.30 -19.79 -18.42
C LYS A 206 30.38 -18.47 -17.64
N ASN A 207 29.31 -18.07 -16.95
CA ASN A 207 29.25 -16.80 -16.22
C ASN A 207 29.90 -16.80 -14.82
N LYS A 208 30.54 -17.91 -14.40
CA LYS A 208 31.42 -17.93 -13.22
C LYS A 208 32.89 -17.62 -13.54
N ILE A 209 33.27 -17.50 -14.81
CA ILE A 209 34.67 -17.32 -15.26
C ILE A 209 34.93 -15.91 -15.83
N SER A 210 33.89 -15.12 -16.12
CA SER A 210 34.01 -13.85 -16.87
C SER A 210 33.89 -12.56 -16.03
N GLN A 211 34.05 -12.60 -14.70
CA GLN A 211 34.04 -11.39 -13.86
C GLN A 211 35.40 -10.70 -13.64
N GLU A 212 36.49 -11.14 -14.28
CA GLU A 212 37.81 -10.52 -14.08
C GLU A 212 38.30 -9.59 -15.18
N ASN A 213 37.58 -9.38 -16.28
CA ASN A 213 38.04 -8.44 -17.31
C ASN A 213 36.86 -7.68 -17.91
N ILE A 214 36.81 -6.37 -17.68
CA ILE A 214 36.71 -5.33 -18.71
C ILE A 214 36.71 -3.96 -18.01
N LYS A 215 37.84 -3.26 -18.14
CA LYS A 215 37.95 -1.80 -18.01
C LYS A 215 38.06 -1.22 -19.43
N ASN A 216 37.37 -0.10 -19.60
CA ASN A 216 37.65 1.05 -20.47
C ASN A 216 36.94 1.21 -21.84
N LYS A 217 36.29 2.39 -21.89
CA LYS A 217 36.14 3.39 -22.97
C LYS A 217 35.00 3.24 -23.99
N SER A 218 34.13 4.26 -23.99
CA SER A 218 34.04 5.20 -25.12
C SER A 218 33.33 6.51 -24.72
N ASN A 219 33.82 7.61 -25.31
CA ASN A 219 33.26 8.96 -25.31
C ASN A 219 32.15 9.09 -26.36
N ALA A 220 31.15 9.94 -26.13
CA ALA A 220 30.42 10.65 -27.19
C ALA A 220 29.76 11.94 -26.65
N ASN A 221 29.94 13.03 -27.41
CA ASN A 221 29.25 14.32 -27.28
C ASN A 221 27.76 14.20 -27.64
N VAL A 222 26.89 14.97 -26.97
CA VAL A 222 25.53 15.29 -27.48
C VAL A 222 25.15 16.73 -27.15
N ASP A 223 24.59 17.38 -28.17
CA ASP A 223 23.99 18.70 -28.24
C ASP A 223 22.86 18.96 -27.23
N THR A 224 22.78 20.24 -26.82
CA THR A 224 21.77 20.81 -25.94
C THR A 224 20.52 21.23 -26.71
N ASN A 225 19.37 20.60 -26.44
CA ASN A 225 18.06 21.27 -26.29
C ASN A 225 16.95 20.28 -25.89
N ASN A 226 16.37 20.52 -24.70
CA ASN A 226 15.08 20.06 -24.13
C ASN A 226 15.23 19.65 -22.65
N ASN A 227 15.48 20.63 -21.78
CA ASN A 227 15.88 20.37 -20.39
C ASN A 227 14.80 20.68 -19.33
N ILE A 228 13.52 20.52 -19.68
CA ILE A 228 12.41 20.64 -18.70
C ILE A 228 11.76 19.26 -18.43
N ASP A 229 11.71 18.35 -19.41
CA ASP A 229 11.16 17.01 -19.20
C ASP A 229 12.15 16.00 -18.56
N SER A 230 13.47 16.20 -18.71
CA SER A 230 14.46 15.21 -18.23
C SER A 230 14.54 15.14 -16.69
N VAL A 231 14.28 16.25 -16.00
CA VAL A 231 14.38 16.34 -14.53
C VAL A 231 13.15 15.74 -13.85
N ALA A 232 11.94 16.00 -14.37
CA ALA A 232 10.70 15.38 -13.88
C ALA A 232 10.72 13.85 -14.06
N VAL A 233 11.23 13.36 -15.19
CA VAL A 233 11.38 11.92 -15.46
C VAL A 233 12.43 11.28 -14.56
N LYS A 234 13.56 11.95 -14.26
CA LYS A 234 14.59 11.44 -13.34
C LYS A 234 14.13 11.39 -11.88
N ILE A 235 13.31 12.35 -11.44
CA ILE A 235 12.69 12.38 -10.11
C ILE A 235 11.60 11.30 -10.00
N PHE A 236 10.77 11.12 -11.03
CA PHE A 236 9.77 10.03 -11.09
C PHE A 236 10.39 8.63 -11.11
N LYS A 237 11.49 8.45 -11.86
CA LYS A 237 12.26 7.21 -11.92
C LYS A 237 12.77 6.73 -10.56
N LYS A 238 13.00 7.65 -9.60
CA LYS A 238 13.51 7.32 -8.26
C LYS A 238 12.41 7.10 -7.22
N ILE A 239 11.35 7.93 -7.24
CA ILE A 239 10.23 7.83 -6.28
C ILE A 239 9.40 6.56 -6.51
N GLU A 240 9.38 6.05 -7.73
CA GLU A 240 8.49 4.94 -8.10
C GLU A 240 9.19 3.63 -8.45
N LYS A 241 10.42 3.40 -7.97
CA LYS A 241 11.05 2.07 -8.06
C LYS A 241 10.27 0.95 -7.38
N LYS A 242 9.31 1.29 -6.50
CA LYS A 242 8.35 0.32 -5.91
C LYS A 242 7.20 -0.05 -6.86
N TYR A 243 6.93 0.76 -7.87
CA TYR A 243 5.78 0.61 -8.76
C TYR A 243 6.18 0.43 -10.22
N PHE A 244 7.40 0.80 -10.63
CA PHE A 244 7.88 0.72 -12.01
C PHE A 244 9.38 0.34 -12.07
N SER A 245 9.73 -0.58 -12.97
CA SER A 245 11.07 -0.90 -13.44
C SER A 245 11.34 -0.10 -14.72
N PHE A 246 12.53 0.44 -14.91
CA PHE A 246 12.85 1.25 -16.09
C PHE A 246 13.90 0.51 -16.92
N GLU A 247 13.49 -0.01 -18.07
CA GLU A 247 14.31 -0.91 -18.89
C GLU A 247 15.01 -0.20 -20.07
N ILE A 248 14.46 0.91 -20.59
CA ILE A 248 15.00 1.69 -21.73
C ILE A 248 14.66 3.20 -21.56
N GLU A 249 15.44 4.11 -22.17
CA GLU A 249 15.12 5.55 -22.23
C GLU A 249 13.68 5.77 -22.74
N ASN A 250 12.83 6.37 -21.91
CA ASN A 250 11.42 6.72 -22.14
C ASN A 250 10.35 5.63 -21.97
N LYS A 251 10.68 4.41 -21.50
CA LYS A 251 9.68 3.38 -21.14
C LYS A 251 9.88 2.87 -19.72
N ALA A 252 8.78 2.52 -19.05
CA ALA A 252 8.78 1.96 -17.70
C ALA A 252 7.80 0.80 -17.62
N THR A 253 8.23 -0.31 -17.05
CA THR A 253 7.41 -1.50 -16.80
C THR A 253 6.81 -1.39 -15.41
N CYS A 254 5.49 -1.30 -15.26
CA CYS A 254 4.87 -1.28 -13.94
C CYS A 254 5.17 -2.57 -13.17
N LEU A 255 5.81 -2.51 -12.01
CA LEU A 255 6.09 -3.69 -11.18
C LEU A 255 4.81 -4.39 -10.67
N LYS A 256 3.66 -3.70 -10.65
CA LYS A 256 2.39 -4.27 -10.20
C LYS A 256 1.63 -5.04 -11.27
N CYS A 257 1.59 -4.56 -12.52
CA CYS A 257 0.86 -5.22 -13.61
C CYS A 257 1.69 -5.50 -14.86
N GLN A 258 2.99 -5.21 -14.82
CA GLN A 258 3.97 -5.44 -15.87
C GLN A 258 3.66 -4.73 -17.20
N GLU A 259 2.74 -3.74 -17.20
CA GLU A 259 2.45 -2.94 -18.39
C GLU A 259 3.59 -1.98 -18.66
N ILE A 260 4.04 -1.93 -19.91
CA ILE A 260 5.03 -0.96 -20.37
C ILE A 260 4.31 0.35 -20.65
N VAL A 261 4.51 1.32 -19.77
CA VAL A 261 3.99 2.67 -19.90
C VAL A 261 5.09 3.62 -20.35
N ASP A 262 4.69 4.69 -21.03
CA ASP A 262 5.60 5.78 -21.31
C ASP A 262 6.17 6.31 -19.99
N ALA A 263 7.49 6.48 -19.91
CA ALA A 263 8.16 6.98 -18.71
C ALA A 263 7.99 8.51 -18.57
N THR A 264 6.82 9.03 -18.94
CA THR A 264 6.41 10.42 -18.71
C THR A 264 5.60 10.49 -17.43
N TYR A 265 5.66 11.64 -16.75
CA TYR A 265 4.92 11.86 -15.49
C TYR A 265 3.43 11.54 -15.61
N ILE A 266 2.81 11.99 -16.70
CA ILE A 266 1.36 11.87 -16.91
C ILE A 266 0.98 10.39 -17.05
N ALA A 267 1.68 9.63 -17.90
CA ALA A 267 1.41 8.21 -18.11
C ALA A 267 1.65 7.38 -16.85
N LEU A 268 2.76 7.63 -16.12
CA LEU A 268 3.05 6.93 -14.85
C LEU A 268 2.03 7.25 -13.76
N SER A 269 1.64 8.52 -13.61
CA SER A 269 0.67 8.98 -12.62
C SER A 269 -0.74 8.45 -12.90
N GLU A 270 -1.19 8.47 -14.15
CA GLU A 270 -2.48 7.90 -14.56
C GLU A 270 -2.51 6.39 -14.37
N HIS A 271 -1.41 5.71 -14.74
CA HIS A 271 -1.28 4.28 -14.53
C HIS A 271 -1.24 3.92 -13.03
N LYS A 272 -0.59 4.72 -12.18
CA LYS A 272 -0.60 4.50 -10.73
C LYS A 272 -1.99 4.67 -10.11
N LYS A 273 -2.80 5.61 -10.59
CA LYS A 273 -4.18 5.77 -10.13
C LYS A 273 -5.03 4.53 -10.41
N PHE A 274 -4.68 3.76 -11.43
CA PHE A 274 -5.29 2.44 -11.68
C PHE A 274 -5.04 1.47 -10.51
N HIS A 275 -3.82 1.49 -9.93
CA HIS A 275 -3.43 0.66 -8.78
C HIS A 275 -3.84 1.21 -7.41
N GLN A 276 -4.02 2.52 -7.27
CA GLN A 276 -4.48 3.13 -6.00
C GLN A 276 -5.91 2.68 -5.59
N SER A 277 -6.65 1.98 -6.47
CA SER A 277 -7.91 1.31 -6.12
C SER A 277 -7.73 -0.07 -5.44
N LEU A 278 -6.49 -0.54 -5.27
CA LEU A 278 -6.16 -1.89 -4.77
C LEU A 278 -5.33 -1.92 -3.48
N ASP A 279 -4.68 -0.82 -3.08
CA ASP A 279 -3.66 -0.83 -2.01
C ASP A 279 -4.20 -0.63 -0.58
N ASP A 280 -5.49 -0.31 -0.39
CA ASP A 280 -6.08 0.00 0.93
C ASP A 280 -6.30 -1.23 1.86
N ILE A 281 -5.79 -2.43 1.54
CA ILE A 281 -6.18 -3.68 2.24
C ILE A 281 -5.07 -4.28 3.13
N VAL A 282 -3.81 -3.86 3.01
CA VAL A 282 -2.71 -4.56 3.69
C VAL A 282 -2.13 -3.73 4.84
N GLU A 283 -2.68 -3.89 6.06
CA GLU A 283 -1.94 -3.90 7.34
C GLU A 283 -2.91 -3.87 8.54
N ALA A 284 -3.25 -5.05 9.06
CA ALA A 284 -3.55 -5.26 10.49
C ALA A 284 -3.79 -6.74 10.79
N ASP A 285 -2.82 -7.43 11.37
CA ASP A 285 -3.08 -8.53 12.30
C ASP A 285 -2.03 -8.57 13.42
N LEU A 286 -2.49 -8.30 14.65
CA LEU A 286 -2.03 -8.98 15.86
C LEU A 286 -3.27 -9.31 16.69
N VAL A 287 -3.27 -10.55 17.17
CA VAL A 287 -4.37 -11.36 17.69
C VAL A 287 -4.96 -10.83 19.01
N TRP A 288 -6.31 -10.73 19.13
CA TRP A 288 -7.04 -10.86 20.41
C TRP A 288 -8.46 -11.40 20.23
N LEU A 289 -8.88 -12.21 21.21
CA LEU A 289 -10.11 -13.00 21.28
C LEU A 289 -11.43 -12.19 21.23
N ARG A 290 -12.42 -12.87 20.63
CA ARG A 290 -13.88 -12.68 20.57
C ARG A 290 -14.54 -11.62 21.49
N ARG A 291 -15.07 -10.56 20.86
CA ARG A 291 -16.36 -9.91 21.16
C ARG A 291 -16.98 -9.43 19.84
N ASP A 292 -18.31 -9.33 19.80
CA ASP A 292 -19.09 -8.89 18.65
C ASP A 292 -18.64 -7.49 18.15
N LYS A 293 -17.89 -7.47 17.05
CA LYS A 293 -17.24 -6.26 16.52
C LYS A 293 -18.24 -5.24 15.99
N GLY A 294 -19.47 -5.62 15.67
CA GLY A 294 -20.48 -4.69 15.15
C GLY A 294 -20.87 -3.64 16.19
N LYS A 295 -21.26 -4.10 17.39
CA LYS A 295 -21.65 -3.22 18.49
C LYS A 295 -20.50 -2.33 18.98
N ALA A 296 -19.33 -2.93 19.22
CA ALA A 296 -18.16 -2.19 19.70
C ALA A 296 -17.70 -1.12 18.70
N ARG A 297 -17.78 -1.40 17.38
CA ARG A 297 -17.47 -0.42 16.33
C ARG A 297 -18.52 0.67 16.24
N ALA A 298 -19.81 0.35 16.36
CA ALA A 298 -20.86 1.35 16.37
C ALA A 298 -20.73 2.30 17.58
N GLU A 299 -20.41 1.76 18.76
CA GLU A 299 -20.11 2.53 19.96
C GLU A 299 -18.88 3.43 19.77
N LEU A 300 -17.80 2.90 19.22
CA LEU A 300 -16.60 3.68 18.91
C LEU A 300 -16.87 4.77 17.86
N ALA A 301 -17.66 4.47 16.82
CA ALA A 301 -18.02 5.45 15.79
C ALA A 301 -18.87 6.58 16.38
N LYS A 302 -19.80 6.26 17.29
CA LYS A 302 -20.60 7.25 18.02
C LYS A 302 -19.69 8.10 18.92
N TYR A 303 -18.91 7.47 19.79
CA TYR A 303 -17.96 8.14 20.67
C TYR A 303 -16.97 9.02 19.90
N GLY A 304 -16.48 8.53 18.76
CA GLY A 304 -15.53 9.24 17.94
C GLY A 304 -16.12 10.51 17.31
N ARG A 305 -17.36 10.48 16.81
CA ARG A 305 -18.03 11.69 16.28
C ARG A 305 -18.13 12.78 17.33
N ASP A 306 -18.48 12.41 18.55
CA ASP A 306 -18.63 13.34 19.68
C ASP A 306 -17.27 13.92 20.14
N ASN A 307 -16.15 13.29 19.75
CA ASN A 307 -14.80 13.64 20.18
C ASN A 307 -13.81 13.80 19.01
N PHE A 308 -14.27 14.27 17.86
CA PHE A 308 -13.44 14.61 16.70
C PHE A 308 -12.59 13.46 16.11
N ILE A 309 -12.93 12.19 16.40
CA ILE A 309 -12.30 10.98 15.89
C ILE A 309 -13.15 10.35 14.79
N ARG A 310 -12.57 10.17 13.60
CA ARG A 310 -13.21 9.52 12.44
C ARG A 310 -12.56 8.17 12.18
N LEU A 311 -13.37 7.13 12.00
CA LEU A 311 -12.85 5.81 11.61
C LEU A 311 -12.54 5.79 10.10
N ASN A 312 -11.47 5.08 9.71
CA ASN A 312 -11.12 4.86 8.31
C ASN A 312 -12.12 3.91 7.59
N GLU A 313 -11.98 3.80 6.27
CA GLU A 313 -12.67 2.76 5.51
C GLU A 313 -12.30 1.37 6.09
N GLY A 314 -13.32 0.57 6.44
CA GLY A 314 -13.13 -0.72 7.15
C GLY A 314 -13.07 -0.65 8.68
N GLY A 315 -12.94 0.54 9.28
CA GLY A 315 -13.01 0.75 10.73
C GLY A 315 -11.91 0.03 11.52
N SER A 316 -10.71 -0.06 10.95
CA SER A 316 -9.53 -0.65 11.58
C SER A 316 -8.70 0.36 12.38
N LYS A 317 -8.76 1.64 12.02
CA LYS A 317 -8.06 2.75 12.67
C LYS A 317 -9.00 3.96 12.82
N GLY A 318 -8.77 4.76 13.85
CA GLY A 318 -9.44 6.05 14.06
C GLY A 318 -8.46 7.20 13.91
N TYR A 319 -8.89 8.32 13.36
CA TYR A 319 -8.09 9.52 13.20
C TYR A 319 -8.72 10.67 13.94
N CYS A 320 -8.01 11.22 14.91
CA CYS A 320 -8.41 12.41 15.63
C CYS A 320 -8.06 13.66 14.80
N SER A 321 -9.07 14.30 14.24
CA SER A 321 -8.92 15.54 13.45
C SER A 321 -8.46 16.73 14.30
N LEU A 322 -8.69 16.68 15.61
CA LEU A 322 -8.25 17.72 16.54
C LEU A 322 -6.73 17.64 16.77
N CYS A 323 -6.22 16.47 17.16
CA CYS A 323 -4.81 16.23 17.47
C CYS A 323 -3.94 15.82 16.26
N ASN A 324 -4.54 15.66 15.08
CA ASN A 324 -3.89 15.12 13.88
C ASN A 324 -3.13 13.79 14.15
N LYS A 325 -3.82 12.81 14.75
CA LYS A 325 -3.20 11.55 15.17
C LYS A 325 -4.06 10.33 14.86
N TRP A 326 -3.40 9.29 14.34
CA TRP A 326 -3.96 7.95 14.17
C TRP A 326 -3.97 7.17 15.49
N LEU A 327 -5.07 6.47 15.71
CA LEU A 327 -5.41 5.67 16.88
C LEU A 327 -5.83 4.28 16.41
N SER A 328 -5.58 3.25 17.22
CA SER A 328 -6.18 1.95 16.98
C SER A 328 -7.71 2.04 17.12
N ALA A 329 -8.46 1.23 16.38
CA ALA A 329 -9.93 1.19 16.48
C ALA A 329 -10.42 0.44 17.74
N HIS A 330 -9.90 0.83 18.91
CA HIS A 330 -10.29 0.30 20.21
C HIS A 330 -10.81 1.43 21.11
N ILE A 331 -11.99 1.25 21.70
CA ILE A 331 -12.66 2.34 22.43
C ILE A 331 -11.89 2.84 23.65
N ASN A 332 -11.18 1.96 24.36
CA ASN A 332 -10.34 2.39 25.48
C ASN A 332 -9.18 3.29 25.02
N ILE A 333 -8.64 3.05 23.82
CA ILE A 333 -7.56 3.88 23.26
C ILE A 333 -8.11 5.24 22.83
N ALA A 334 -9.32 5.28 22.27
CA ALA A 334 -10.00 6.53 21.98
C ALA A 334 -10.29 7.33 23.26
N LYS A 335 -10.81 6.69 24.32
CA LYS A 335 -11.06 7.34 25.62
C LYS A 335 -9.80 7.89 26.25
N GLN A 336 -8.75 7.07 26.36
CA GLN A 336 -7.45 7.50 26.88
C GLN A 336 -6.87 8.66 26.06
N HIS A 337 -7.04 8.65 24.74
CA HIS A 337 -6.62 9.75 23.90
C HIS A 337 -7.38 11.05 24.21
N VAL A 338 -8.71 10.98 24.30
CA VAL A 338 -9.59 12.13 24.59
C VAL A 338 -9.34 12.70 25.98
N GLU A 339 -9.08 11.85 26.97
CA GLU A 339 -8.73 12.25 28.34
C GLU A 339 -7.31 12.84 28.44
N GLY A 340 -6.46 12.59 27.44
CA GLY A 340 -5.08 13.04 27.41
C GLY A 340 -4.93 14.56 27.29
N ALA A 341 -3.87 15.10 27.91
CA ALA A 341 -3.59 16.54 27.98
C ALA A 341 -3.54 17.23 26.60
N CYS A 342 -3.07 16.54 25.55
CA CYS A 342 -3.05 17.11 24.21
C CYS A 342 -4.46 17.28 23.62
N HIS A 343 -5.33 16.27 23.75
CA HIS A 343 -6.70 16.40 23.24
C HIS A 343 -7.49 17.45 24.01
N ARG A 344 -7.44 17.37 25.35
CA ARG A 344 -8.12 18.34 26.23
C ARG A 344 -7.63 19.77 25.99
N GLY A 345 -6.32 19.97 25.81
CA GLY A 345 -5.80 21.31 25.55
C GLY A 345 -6.28 21.90 24.22
N HIS A 346 -6.45 21.08 23.17
CA HIS A 346 -7.06 21.56 21.93
C HIS A 346 -8.57 21.86 22.09
N LEU A 347 -9.30 21.10 22.91
CA LEU A 347 -10.69 21.42 23.21
C LEU A 347 -10.80 22.77 23.95
N GLU A 348 -9.85 23.05 24.85
CA GLU A 348 -9.78 24.30 25.59
C GLU A 348 -9.52 25.50 24.68
N LEU A 349 -8.54 25.38 23.76
CA LEU A 349 -8.29 26.40 22.74
C LEU A 349 -9.50 26.66 21.82
N LYS A 350 -10.43 25.70 21.71
CA LYS A 350 -11.69 25.85 20.97
C LYS A 350 -12.85 26.36 21.84
N GLY A 351 -12.64 26.60 23.13
CA GLY A 351 -13.69 27.01 24.07
C GLY A 351 -14.72 25.92 24.36
N LEU A 352 -14.39 24.65 24.10
CA LEU A 352 -15.30 23.51 24.30
C LEU A 352 -15.19 22.91 25.71
N VAL A 353 -14.14 23.25 26.45
CA VAL A 353 -13.95 22.91 27.86
C VAL A 353 -13.45 24.13 28.61
N LYS A 354 -13.62 24.14 29.93
CA LYS A 354 -13.22 25.25 30.79
C LYS A 354 -11.70 25.44 30.78
N ASP A 355 -11.28 26.70 30.66
CA ASP A 355 -9.89 27.12 30.71
C ASP A 355 -9.19 26.69 32.01
N GLN A 356 -7.97 26.19 31.85
CA GLN A 356 -7.04 25.87 32.93
C GLN A 356 -5.87 26.86 32.92
N LYS A 357 -5.20 26.94 34.06
CA LYS A 357 -3.98 27.76 34.15
C LYS A 357 -2.84 26.97 33.51
N HIS A 358 -2.30 27.50 32.42
CA HIS A 358 -1.17 26.93 31.71
C HIS A 358 0.13 27.69 31.96
N ASP A 359 1.24 26.98 31.81
CA ASP A 359 2.57 27.58 31.90
C ASP A 359 2.78 28.51 30.69
N LYS A 360 3.45 29.63 30.93
CA LYS A 360 3.87 30.54 29.86
C LYS A 360 5.29 30.17 29.41
N PRO A 361 5.63 30.35 28.13
CA PRO A 361 7.01 30.25 27.68
C PRO A 361 7.89 31.19 28.48
N THR A 362 9.02 30.68 28.98
CA THR A 362 10.05 31.50 29.64
C THR A 362 10.86 32.32 28.63
N ILE A 363 10.79 31.94 27.35
CA ILE A 363 11.55 32.53 26.26
C ILE A 363 10.70 33.61 25.57
N LYS A 364 11.32 34.75 25.26
CA LYS A 364 10.70 35.81 24.47
C LYS A 364 10.57 35.37 23.02
N SER A 365 9.34 35.37 22.52
CA SER A 365 9.08 35.10 21.11
C SER A 365 9.49 36.28 20.23
N VAL A 366 9.97 36.01 19.02
CA VAL A 366 10.28 37.02 18.00
C VAL A 366 9.26 36.97 16.84
N PRO A 367 8.93 38.10 16.19
CA PRO A 367 8.07 38.08 15.01
C PRO A 367 8.66 37.20 13.90
N TYR A 368 7.83 36.41 13.21
CA TYR A 368 8.31 35.47 12.20
C TYR A 368 9.10 36.15 11.07
N LYS A 369 8.62 37.30 10.58
CA LYS A 369 9.33 38.10 9.57
C LYS A 369 10.72 38.56 10.01
N SER A 370 10.88 38.88 11.29
CA SER A 370 12.18 39.33 11.85
C SER A 370 13.12 38.16 12.12
N PHE A 371 12.57 36.96 12.31
CA PHE A 371 13.37 35.74 12.47
C PHE A 371 13.91 35.26 11.12
N LEU A 372 13.11 35.30 10.05
CA LEU A 372 13.52 34.86 8.72
C LEU A 372 14.54 35.84 8.10
N ASP A 373 15.82 35.51 8.20
CA ASP A 373 16.93 36.25 7.60
C ASP A 373 17.26 35.70 6.21
N THR A 374 17.58 34.41 6.12
CA THR A 374 17.89 33.72 4.85
C THR A 374 16.95 32.54 4.61
N MET A 375 16.64 32.28 3.34
CA MET A 375 15.87 31.12 2.91
C MET A 375 16.42 30.57 1.61
N PHE A 376 16.70 29.27 1.57
CA PHE A 376 17.14 28.54 0.40
C PHE A 376 16.17 27.39 0.08
N GLY A 377 16.02 27.08 -1.21
CA GLY A 377 15.15 26.01 -1.70
C GLY A 377 13.91 26.53 -2.47
N PRO A 378 12.91 25.66 -2.73
CA PRO A 378 12.82 24.28 -2.24
C PRO A 378 13.89 23.35 -2.83
N PHE A 379 14.36 22.40 -2.03
CA PHE A 379 15.22 21.29 -2.44
C PHE A 379 14.39 20.02 -2.50
N GLU A 380 14.51 19.25 -3.58
CA GLU A 380 13.79 17.99 -3.75
C GLU A 380 14.72 16.81 -3.45
N ILE A 381 14.43 16.06 -2.39
CA ILE A 381 15.21 14.88 -1.96
C ILE A 381 14.22 13.72 -1.79
N ASP A 382 14.38 12.67 -2.59
CA ASP A 382 13.51 11.48 -2.60
C ASP A 382 12.00 11.80 -2.72
N GLY A 383 11.66 12.85 -3.46
CA GLY A 383 10.28 13.28 -3.67
C GLY A 383 9.66 14.05 -2.51
N LEU A 384 10.46 14.40 -1.52
CA LEU A 384 10.11 15.34 -0.46
C LEU A 384 10.77 16.69 -0.75
N SER A 385 10.03 17.75 -0.45
CA SER A 385 10.43 19.13 -0.68
C SER A 385 10.85 19.77 0.63
N PHE A 386 12.03 20.38 0.67
CA PHE A 386 12.60 20.98 1.88
C PHE A 386 13.00 22.44 1.66
N VAL A 387 12.91 23.24 2.71
CA VAL A 387 13.47 24.60 2.75
C VAL A 387 14.51 24.69 3.86
N VAL A 388 15.58 25.45 3.61
CA VAL A 388 16.61 25.75 4.60
C VAL A 388 16.50 27.22 5.00
N ILE A 389 16.36 27.48 6.29
CA ILE A 389 16.14 28.80 6.87
C ILE A 389 17.33 29.15 7.76
N ASN A 390 17.71 30.43 7.79
CA ASN A 390 18.72 30.99 8.70
C ASN A 390 19.99 30.13 8.81
N ASN A 391 20.59 29.84 7.66
CA ASN A 391 21.86 29.11 7.54
C ASN A 391 21.94 27.76 8.29
N GLY A 392 20.81 27.04 8.48
CA GLY A 392 20.89 25.68 9.03
C GLY A 392 19.59 24.99 9.43
N ILE A 393 18.47 25.71 9.54
CA ILE A 393 17.18 25.12 9.92
C ILE A 393 16.53 24.52 8.66
N CYS A 394 16.64 23.20 8.49
CA CYS A 394 16.01 22.50 7.38
C CYS A 394 14.68 21.86 7.76
N ILE A 395 13.59 22.22 7.09
CA ILE A 395 12.25 21.67 7.34
C ILE A 395 11.54 21.33 6.04
N ASP A 396 10.59 20.42 6.11
CA ASP A 396 9.69 20.09 5.00
C ASP A 396 8.88 21.34 4.56
N THR A 397 8.67 21.50 3.25
CA THR A 397 7.99 22.66 2.66
C THR A 397 6.53 22.77 3.13
N LEU A 398 5.83 21.65 3.37
CA LEU A 398 4.48 21.69 3.94
C LEU A 398 4.53 22.11 5.41
N SER A 399 5.51 21.59 6.17
CA SER A 399 5.78 22.07 7.53
C SER A 399 6.04 23.57 7.54
N TYR A 400 6.86 24.10 6.63
CA TYR A 400 7.07 25.55 6.47
C TYR A 400 5.75 26.31 6.28
N MET A 401 4.83 25.79 5.49
CA MET A 401 3.49 26.36 5.26
C MET A 401 2.46 26.03 6.36
N LEU A 402 2.83 25.41 7.49
CA LEU A 402 1.89 24.96 8.53
C LEU A 402 0.83 23.98 8.00
N ILE A 403 1.21 23.10 7.07
CA ILE A 403 0.32 22.13 6.43
C ILE A 403 0.85 20.72 6.66
N CYS A 404 -0.05 19.78 6.96
CA CYS A 404 0.27 18.37 7.15
C CYS A 404 -0.62 17.51 6.25
N VAL A 405 -0.02 16.52 5.58
CA VAL A 405 -0.78 15.51 4.84
C VAL A 405 -1.42 14.55 5.83
N ILE A 406 -2.70 14.23 5.61
CA ILE A 406 -3.41 13.23 6.41
C ILE A 406 -3.32 11.89 5.68
N ASP A 407 -2.33 11.09 6.04
CA ASP A 407 -2.14 9.74 5.47
C ASP A 407 -3.42 8.91 5.61
N ASN A 408 -3.74 8.07 4.61
CA ASN A 408 -4.91 7.17 4.56
C ASN A 408 -6.31 7.83 4.49
N PHE A 409 -6.41 9.14 4.28
CA PHE A 409 -7.66 9.78 3.89
C PHE A 409 -7.51 10.41 2.50
N LYS A 410 -8.36 9.96 1.54
CA LYS A 410 -8.58 10.47 0.18
C LYS A 410 -7.95 11.84 -0.09
N SER A 411 -6.65 11.87 -0.37
CA SER A 411 -5.95 13.08 -0.78
C SER A 411 -6.25 14.32 0.08
N THR A 412 -6.32 14.19 1.41
CA THR A 412 -6.64 15.31 2.31
C THR A 412 -5.43 15.83 3.07
N THR A 413 -5.45 17.13 3.35
CA THR A 413 -4.41 17.84 4.12
C THR A 413 -5.06 18.69 5.20
N LYS A 414 -4.34 18.94 6.29
CA LYS A 414 -4.75 19.88 7.35
C LYS A 414 -3.83 21.10 7.32
N CYS A 415 -4.39 22.30 7.19
CA CYS A 415 -3.66 23.51 7.51
C CYS A 415 -3.85 23.82 8.99
N PHE A 416 -2.75 23.84 9.75
CA PHE A 416 -2.76 24.19 11.16
C PHE A 416 -3.00 25.68 11.40
N GLY A 417 -2.55 26.54 10.47
CA GLY A 417 -2.77 27.98 10.55
C GLY A 417 -4.24 28.34 10.45
N CYS A 418 -4.91 27.86 9.40
CA CYS A 418 -6.31 28.14 9.12
C CYS A 418 -7.30 27.20 9.85
N ASP A 419 -6.80 26.20 10.59
CA ASP A 419 -7.57 25.07 11.18
C ASP A 419 -8.58 24.44 10.21
N SER A 420 -8.20 24.29 8.93
CA SER A 420 -9.07 23.80 7.86
C SER A 420 -8.55 22.49 7.24
N ILE A 421 -9.46 21.58 6.89
CA ILE A 421 -9.16 20.41 6.05
C ILE A 421 -9.29 20.82 4.58
N ILE A 422 -8.25 20.54 3.80
CA ILE A 422 -8.10 20.98 2.41
C ILE A 422 -7.82 19.75 1.55
N ASP A 423 -8.52 19.65 0.42
CA ASP A 423 -8.20 18.68 -0.62
C ASP A 423 -6.83 18.98 -1.24
N VAL A 424 -5.98 17.97 -1.46
CA VAL A 424 -4.62 18.13 -1.96
C VAL A 424 -4.56 18.88 -3.29
N HIS A 425 -5.58 18.75 -4.15
CA HIS A 425 -5.65 19.47 -5.42
C HIS A 425 -5.85 20.97 -5.22
N ASN A 426 -6.45 21.36 -4.10
CA ASN A 426 -6.65 22.76 -3.70
C ASN A 426 -5.52 23.32 -2.83
N LEU A 427 -4.54 22.50 -2.44
CA LEU A 427 -3.44 22.91 -1.56
C LEU A 427 -2.69 24.15 -2.07
N LYS A 428 -2.31 24.14 -3.35
CA LYS A 428 -1.59 25.26 -3.98
C LYS A 428 -2.43 26.55 -4.03
N LYS A 429 -3.75 26.42 -4.18
CA LYS A 429 -4.68 27.55 -4.16
C LYS A 429 -4.81 28.10 -2.73
N HIS A 430 -4.99 27.22 -1.75
CA HIS A 430 -5.08 27.58 -0.33
C HIS A 430 -3.82 28.29 0.17
N ALA A 431 -2.63 27.74 -0.07
CA ALA A 431 -1.37 28.34 0.38
C ALA A 431 -1.11 29.75 -0.20
N LYS A 432 -1.80 30.12 -1.29
CA LYS A 432 -1.71 31.43 -1.93
C LYS A 432 -2.72 32.45 -1.41
N THR A 433 -3.72 32.05 -0.62
CA THR A 433 -4.73 32.98 -0.09
C THR A 433 -4.07 34.01 0.83
N ASN A 434 -4.62 35.24 0.86
CA ASN A 434 -4.10 36.29 1.72
C ASN A 434 -4.25 35.93 3.21
N GLU A 435 -5.38 35.32 3.57
CA GLU A 435 -5.64 34.82 4.92
C GLU A 435 -4.54 33.86 5.40
N HIS A 436 -4.15 32.87 4.59
CA HIS A 436 -3.10 31.93 4.96
C HIS A 436 -1.74 32.63 5.14
N LYS A 437 -1.40 33.55 4.23
CA LYS A 437 -0.15 34.34 4.31
C LYS A 437 -0.11 35.25 5.52
N GLU A 438 -1.23 35.89 5.86
CA GLU A 438 -1.36 36.73 7.05
C GLU A 438 -1.12 35.90 8.32
N ILE A 439 -1.75 34.73 8.44
CA ILE A 439 -1.53 33.81 9.56
C ILE A 439 -0.07 33.38 9.65
N LEU A 440 0.52 32.95 8.53
CA LEU A 440 1.92 32.52 8.51
C LEU A 440 2.86 33.65 8.93
N SER A 441 2.61 34.87 8.44
CA SER A 441 3.43 36.04 8.76
C SER A 441 3.19 36.61 10.17
N GLY A 442 2.00 36.38 10.73
CA GLY A 442 1.62 36.76 12.08
C GLY A 442 2.11 35.78 13.16
N CYS A 443 2.63 34.62 12.75
CA CYS A 443 3.26 33.68 13.67
C CYS A 443 4.42 34.34 14.43
N LYS A 444 4.70 33.83 15.63
CA LYS A 444 5.90 34.18 16.39
C LYS A 444 6.81 32.98 16.50
N VAL A 445 8.12 33.16 16.39
CA VAL A 445 9.10 32.09 16.58
C VAL A 445 9.58 32.10 18.02
N LEU A 446 9.71 30.92 18.63
CA LEU A 446 10.35 30.75 19.93
C LEU A 446 11.74 30.16 19.71
N PRO A 447 12.83 30.94 19.86
CA PRO A 447 14.19 30.42 19.76
C PRO A 447 14.53 29.63 21.02
N ILE A 448 14.22 28.32 21.03
CA ILE A 448 14.49 27.46 22.18
C ILE A 448 15.84 26.79 21.96
N ILE A 449 16.80 27.11 22.81
CA ILE A 449 18.10 26.46 22.88
C ILE A 449 18.01 25.39 23.96
N ILE A 450 18.11 24.10 23.58
CA ILE A 450 17.98 23.00 24.55
C ILE A 450 19.34 22.63 25.16
N LYS A 451 20.42 22.57 24.35
CA LYS A 451 21.82 22.31 24.75
C LYS A 451 22.76 22.78 23.63
N ASP A 452 24.00 23.17 23.99
CA ASP A 452 25.18 23.42 23.13
C ASP A 452 24.92 23.35 21.62
N ASP A 453 24.40 24.45 21.06
CA ASP A 453 24.17 24.73 19.63
C ASP A 453 22.99 24.01 18.92
N ASP A 454 22.05 23.41 19.67
CA ASP A 454 20.82 22.85 19.10
C ASP A 454 19.63 23.81 19.22
N ASP A 455 19.39 24.54 18.13
CA ASP A 455 18.20 25.38 17.96
C ASP A 455 16.96 24.54 17.63
N GLU A 456 15.87 24.81 18.35
CA GLU A 456 14.55 24.29 18.00
C GLU A 456 13.75 25.31 17.17
N PHE A 457 13.21 24.86 16.04
CA PHE A 457 12.32 25.70 15.25
C PHE A 457 10.86 25.49 15.65
N VAL A 458 10.41 26.28 16.64
CA VAL A 458 9.03 26.30 17.12
C VAL A 458 8.34 27.60 16.76
N ARG A 459 7.11 27.51 16.23
CA ARG A 459 6.23 28.66 15.97
C ARG A 459 5.03 28.65 16.88
N GLN A 460 4.67 29.81 17.44
CA GLN A 460 3.36 30.05 18.01
C GLN A 460 2.43 30.54 16.90
N ILE A 461 1.44 29.73 16.55
CA ILE A 461 0.44 30.05 15.52
C ILE A 461 -0.55 31.07 16.08
N HIS A 462 -1.05 30.81 17.29
CA HIS A 462 -1.89 31.71 18.07
C HIS A 462 -1.59 31.52 19.57
N PRO A 463 -2.05 32.40 20.47
CA PRO A 463 -1.83 32.22 21.91
C PRO A 463 -2.24 30.82 22.36
N GLY A 464 -1.31 30.13 23.01
CA GLY A 464 -1.51 28.75 23.48
C GLY A 464 -1.37 27.64 22.43
N LEU A 465 -1.14 27.90 21.14
CA LEU A 465 -0.91 26.84 20.14
C LEU A 465 0.48 26.94 19.52
N TYR A 466 1.24 25.86 19.65
CA TYR A 466 2.63 25.77 19.19
C TYR A 466 2.78 24.72 18.09
N HIS A 467 3.66 24.99 17.13
CA HIS A 467 3.99 24.13 16.00
C HIS A 467 5.47 23.80 16.02
N CYS A 468 5.81 22.52 16.04
CA CYS A 468 7.17 22.03 15.87
C CYS A 468 7.48 21.88 14.38
N GLY A 469 8.43 22.66 13.86
CA GLY A 469 8.81 22.66 12.45
C GLY A 469 9.45 21.36 11.97
N TYR A 470 10.21 20.67 12.83
CA TYR A 470 10.85 19.41 12.46
C TYR A 470 9.86 18.25 12.39
N CYS A 471 8.91 18.21 13.32
CA CYS A 471 7.94 17.12 13.40
C CYS A 471 6.64 17.37 12.63
N ASN A 472 6.43 18.60 12.14
CA ASN A 472 5.20 19.07 11.49
C ASN A 472 3.93 18.74 12.31
N LYS A 473 3.97 19.08 13.60
CA LYS A 473 2.92 18.78 14.59
C LYS A 473 2.60 19.99 15.43
N THR A 474 1.35 20.08 15.86
CA THR A 474 0.88 21.10 16.79
C THR A 474 0.67 20.55 18.20
N PHE A 475 0.88 21.43 19.18
CA PHE A 475 0.77 21.13 20.61
C PHE A 475 0.05 22.28 21.31
N PRO A 476 -1.01 22.00 22.07
CA PRO A 476 -1.67 23.00 22.88
C PRO A 476 -0.88 23.21 24.16
N PHE A 477 -0.63 24.46 24.49
CA PHE A 477 0.07 24.94 25.68
C PHE A 477 1.55 24.51 25.78
N TRP A 478 2.27 25.22 26.64
CA TRP A 478 3.73 25.16 26.70
C TRP A 478 4.23 23.81 27.21
N GLU A 479 3.59 23.27 28.24
CA GLU A 479 3.97 22.01 28.88
C GLU A 479 3.86 20.80 27.92
N ASN A 480 2.89 20.80 27.00
CA ASN A 480 2.76 19.74 26.00
C ASN A 480 3.88 19.80 24.97
N LEU A 481 4.22 21.01 24.51
CA LEU A 481 5.36 21.23 23.63
C LEU A 481 6.66 20.78 24.31
N MET A 482 6.89 21.17 25.57
CA MET A 482 8.11 20.80 26.29
C MET A 482 8.24 19.29 26.49
N LYS A 483 7.12 18.58 26.73
CA LYS A 483 7.12 17.10 26.74
C LYS A 483 7.49 16.52 25.37
N HIS A 484 6.99 17.11 24.28
CA HIS A 484 7.33 16.69 22.93
C HIS A 484 8.81 16.91 22.59
N LEU A 485 9.36 18.10 22.87
CA LEU A 485 10.76 18.42 22.55
C LEU A 485 11.76 17.51 23.28
N LYS A 486 11.38 16.96 24.45
CA LYS A 486 12.17 15.97 25.21
C LYS A 486 11.98 14.53 24.73
N SER A 487 11.06 14.27 23.81
CA SER A 487 10.73 12.91 23.38
C SER A 487 11.75 12.38 22.37
N HIS A 488 12.06 11.08 22.45
CA HIS A 488 12.96 10.41 21.52
C HIS A 488 12.56 10.60 20.04
N PRO A 489 11.27 10.49 19.63
CA PRO A 489 10.88 10.73 18.24
C PRO A 489 11.24 12.13 17.72
N HIS A 490 11.19 13.15 18.59
CA HIS A 490 11.59 14.51 18.21
C HIS A 490 13.10 14.59 17.97
N THR A 491 13.90 14.01 18.86
CA THR A 491 15.37 13.93 18.70
C THR A 491 15.77 13.30 17.37
N VAL A 492 15.11 12.20 16.98
CA VAL A 492 15.34 11.53 15.69
C VAL A 492 15.00 12.45 14.51
N GLN A 493 13.85 13.13 14.53
CA GLN A 493 13.47 14.04 13.45
C GLN A 493 14.40 15.26 13.36
N ARG A 494 14.89 15.76 14.49
CA ARG A 494 15.87 16.84 14.53
C ARG A 494 17.20 16.41 13.92
N GLN A 495 17.71 15.23 14.26
CA GLN A 495 18.93 14.67 13.66
C GLN A 495 18.77 14.47 12.14
N LYS A 496 17.62 13.96 11.72
CA LYS A 496 17.28 13.82 10.30
C LYS A 496 17.30 15.17 9.58
N SER A 497 16.68 16.19 10.15
CA SER A 497 16.69 17.56 9.62
C SER A 497 18.12 18.10 9.43
N LYS A 498 19.02 17.85 10.38
CA LYS A 498 20.44 18.25 10.26
C LYS A 498 21.14 17.57 9.07
N LEU A 499 20.96 16.26 8.91
CA LEU A 499 21.51 15.54 7.75
C LEU A 499 20.97 16.09 6.44
N ILE A 500 19.67 16.35 6.36
CA ILE A 500 19.02 16.95 5.19
C ILE A 500 19.59 18.34 4.92
N SER A 501 19.82 19.16 5.94
CA SER A 501 20.44 20.48 5.78
C SER A 501 21.82 20.39 5.14
N CYS A 502 22.66 19.42 5.54
CA CYS A 502 23.96 19.19 4.93
C CYS A 502 23.85 18.77 3.46
N ILE A 503 22.87 17.92 3.13
CA ILE A 503 22.58 17.50 1.75
C ILE A 503 22.17 18.70 0.91
N CYS A 504 21.21 19.51 1.39
CA CYS A 504 20.75 20.72 0.73
C CYS A 504 21.89 21.72 0.49
N ALA A 505 22.78 21.91 1.47
CA ALA A 505 23.94 22.78 1.33
C ALA A 505 24.90 22.30 0.23
N LYS A 506 25.16 20.98 0.15
CA LYS A 506 25.99 20.40 -0.92
C LYS A 506 25.36 20.55 -2.30
N LEU A 507 24.06 20.29 -2.42
CA LEU A 507 23.31 20.50 -3.66
C LEU A 507 23.28 21.97 -4.08
N TYR A 508 23.24 22.89 -3.11
CA TYR A 508 23.28 24.32 -3.39
C TYR A 508 24.67 24.76 -3.92
N LEU A 509 25.74 24.25 -3.33
CA LEU A 509 27.12 24.56 -3.73
C LEU A 509 27.53 23.86 -5.04
N ASP A 510 27.05 22.64 -5.26
CA ASP A 510 27.29 21.85 -6.46
C ASP A 510 25.96 21.24 -6.97
N PRO A 511 25.22 21.98 -7.83
CA PRO A 511 23.96 21.50 -8.38
C PRO A 511 24.07 20.26 -9.28
N LEU A 512 25.28 19.89 -9.72
CA LEU A 512 25.53 18.70 -10.53
C LEU A 512 25.85 17.46 -9.68
N CYS A 513 26.07 17.63 -8.37
CA CYS A 513 26.35 16.55 -7.44
C CYS A 513 25.18 15.55 -7.40
N SER A 514 25.46 14.26 -7.65
CA SER A 514 24.46 13.22 -7.46
C SER A 514 24.22 13.01 -5.97
N LEU A 515 22.94 12.86 -5.57
CA LEU A 515 22.57 12.51 -4.19
C LEU A 515 23.34 11.30 -3.65
N THR A 516 23.61 10.30 -4.49
CA THR A 516 24.34 9.08 -4.09
C THR A 516 25.78 9.33 -3.66
N ASP A 517 26.36 10.44 -4.11
CA ASP A 517 27.75 10.79 -3.87
C ASP A 517 27.88 11.60 -2.56
N ILE A 518 26.75 12.04 -2.00
CA ILE A 518 26.69 12.75 -0.73
C ILE A 518 26.67 11.73 0.42
N LYS A 519 27.75 11.68 1.20
CA LYS A 519 27.89 10.79 2.37
C LYS A 519 26.68 10.84 3.33
N GLU A 520 26.17 12.03 3.62
CA GLU A 520 25.04 12.25 4.53
C GLU A 520 23.74 11.70 3.97
N TYR A 521 23.58 11.64 2.65
CA TYR A 521 22.43 11.01 2.02
C TYR A 521 22.45 9.49 2.21
N ASN A 522 23.62 8.86 2.17
CA ASN A 522 23.73 7.43 2.48
C ASN A 522 23.40 7.13 3.95
N LEU A 523 23.86 7.97 4.89
CA LEU A 523 23.46 7.87 6.30
C LEU A 523 21.95 8.09 6.47
N LEU A 524 21.37 9.04 5.75
CA LEU A 524 19.95 9.32 5.78
C LEU A 524 19.13 8.11 5.29
N ARG A 525 19.61 7.36 4.28
CA ARG A 525 18.95 6.14 3.81
C ARG A 525 18.93 5.06 4.88
N ASP A 526 20.03 4.86 5.60
CA ASP A 526 20.09 3.88 6.69
C ASP A 526 19.10 4.20 7.82
N PHE A 527 18.74 5.48 8.01
CA PHE A 527 17.71 5.90 8.97
C PHE A 527 16.29 5.45 8.58
N PHE A 528 16.02 5.16 7.31
CA PHE A 528 14.70 4.76 6.82
C PHE A 528 14.48 3.24 6.78
N GLY A 529 15.53 2.44 7.05
CA GLY A 529 15.51 0.99 6.84
C GLY A 529 15.42 0.64 5.36
#